data_AF-A0A533S5Y8-F1
#
_entry.id   AF-A0A533S5Y8-F1
#
_cell.length_a   1.000
_cell.length_b   1.000
_cell.length_c   1.000
_cell.angle_alpha   90.00
_cell.angle_beta   90.00
_cell.angle_gamma   90.00
#
_symmetry.space_group_name_H-M   'P 1'
#
loop_
_entity.id
_entity.type
_entity.pdbx_description
1 polymer ?
#
loop_
_entity_poly.entity_id
_entity_poly.type
_entity_poly.pdbx_seq_one_letter_code
_entity_poly.pdbx_strand_id
1 'polypeptide(L)'
;MLQADGPLTLIELVIRSKIAEEEALPVLKDMVSGHLVVEGELLTDRPAPQYCWAARWEKEVMRRATGSKLKLRTIINRASMAREERLDIDSEPVLAFNDYVINEYKPPRNKRLLVFLQCSVRRPFSSSPSHASMRRAISVATGYDPSKDFERCPVHVVVLASRIGPVPYELEDVYPANVGGGGVKHLDWAQYSHVKPILAERMARYITAHRGSYDHISTFTESRYGEVMKDARKIAAVDFQILPMEEGPRVMRMGRSIPRKYWEMYWIQLYLEIVSWLKPIQRANAEARLGEMEVKYR
;
A
#
# COMPACT_ATOMS: atom_id res chain seq x y z
N MET A 1 -9.88 0.40 30.47
CA MET A 1 -10.09 1.64 29.70
C MET A 1 -10.55 1.37 28.27
N LEU A 2 -9.79 0.64 27.45
CA LEU A 2 -10.19 0.31 26.07
C LEU A 2 -11.46 -0.55 25.96
N GLN A 3 -11.83 -1.23 27.04
CA GLN A 3 -13.09 -1.98 27.16
C GLN A 3 -14.31 -1.10 27.51
N ALA A 4 -14.15 0.22 27.71
CA ALA A 4 -15.27 1.12 27.98
C ALA A 4 -16.17 1.33 26.74
N ASP A 5 -17.26 2.07 26.89
CA ASP A 5 -18.37 2.14 25.90
C ASP A 5 -18.03 2.76 24.54
N GLY A 6 -16.83 3.31 24.33
CA GLY A 6 -16.45 3.85 23.02
C GLY A 6 -14.94 3.99 22.75
N PRO A 7 -14.57 4.27 21.49
CA PRO A 7 -13.19 4.47 21.07
C PRO A 7 -12.54 5.65 21.77
N LEU A 8 -11.25 5.50 22.06
CA LEU A 8 -10.43 6.54 22.69
C LEU A 8 -9.28 6.91 21.76
N THR A 9 -8.99 8.19 21.66
CA THR A 9 -7.77 8.68 21.01
C THR A 9 -6.55 8.37 21.86
N LEU A 10 -5.35 8.43 21.26
CA LEU A 10 -4.09 8.28 22.01
C LEU A 10 -3.99 9.30 23.16
N ILE A 11 -4.36 10.55 22.90
CA ILE A 11 -4.36 11.64 23.89
C ILE A 11 -5.25 11.29 25.08
N GLU A 12 -6.47 10.80 24.82
CA GLU A 12 -7.39 10.44 25.90
C GLU A 12 -6.92 9.21 26.67
N LEU A 13 -6.26 8.26 26.01
CA LEU A 13 -5.64 7.12 26.68
C LEU A 13 -4.55 7.58 27.62
N VAL A 14 -3.62 8.42 27.17
CA VAL A 14 -2.53 8.99 27.98
C VAL A 14 -3.08 9.75 29.18
N ILE A 15 -4.05 10.66 28.95
CA ILE A 15 -4.66 11.46 30.02
C ILE A 15 -5.34 10.56 31.07
N ARG A 16 -6.13 9.57 30.62
CA ARG A 16 -6.95 8.74 31.52
C ARG A 16 -6.13 7.63 32.20
N SER A 17 -5.10 7.09 31.54
CA SER A 17 -4.25 6.04 32.10
C SER A 17 -3.14 6.60 32.97
N LYS A 18 -2.80 7.89 32.79
CA LYS A 18 -1.61 8.55 33.35
C LYS A 18 -0.29 7.86 32.95
N ILE A 19 -0.30 7.11 31.85
CA ILE A 19 0.87 6.49 31.24
C ILE A 19 1.38 7.44 30.17
N ALA A 20 2.69 7.72 30.16
CA ALA A 20 3.31 8.55 29.14
C ALA A 20 3.09 7.97 27.73
N GLU A 21 2.96 8.82 26.72
CA GLU A 21 2.69 8.39 25.34
C GLU A 21 3.72 7.37 24.83
N GLU A 22 4.98 7.60 25.16
CA GLU A 22 6.12 6.74 24.81
C GLU A 22 6.05 5.33 25.40
N GLU A 23 5.39 5.17 26.55
CA GLU A 23 5.12 3.88 27.18
C GLU A 23 3.82 3.24 26.69
N ALA A 24 2.80 4.05 26.37
CA ALA A 24 1.50 3.58 25.91
C ALA A 24 1.54 3.05 24.47
N LEU A 25 2.32 3.68 23.59
CA LEU A 25 2.39 3.34 22.16
C LEU A 25 2.86 1.89 21.87
N PRO A 26 3.94 1.37 22.49
CA PRO A 26 4.36 -0.02 22.30
C PRO A 26 3.27 -1.01 22.75
N VAL A 27 2.64 -0.76 23.90
CA VAL A 27 1.57 -1.63 24.44
C VAL A 27 0.37 -1.64 23.51
N LEU A 28 -0.05 -0.48 23.00
CA LEU A 28 -1.16 -0.40 22.03
C LEU A 28 -0.84 -1.15 20.75
N LYS A 29 0.38 -1.04 20.22
CA LYS A 29 0.82 -1.80 19.05
C LYS A 29 0.78 -3.31 19.28
N ASP A 30 1.24 -3.77 20.44
CA ASP A 30 1.18 -5.19 20.81
C ASP A 30 -0.26 -5.67 20.93
N MET A 31 -1.15 -4.88 21.53
CA MET A 31 -2.58 -5.20 21.65
C MET A 31 -3.30 -5.20 20.30
N VAL A 32 -2.94 -4.29 19.39
CA VAL A 32 -3.47 -4.25 18.01
C VAL A 32 -2.97 -5.45 17.21
N SER A 33 -1.67 -5.76 17.29
CA SER A 33 -1.07 -6.94 16.68
C SER A 33 -1.70 -8.24 17.24
N GLY A 34 -2.00 -8.26 18.54
CA GLY A 34 -2.69 -9.35 19.22
C GLY A 34 -4.20 -9.41 18.98
N HIS A 35 -4.78 -8.52 18.17
CA HIS A 35 -6.21 -8.44 17.87
C HIS A 35 -7.10 -8.23 19.12
N LEU A 36 -6.52 -7.74 20.22
CA LEU A 36 -7.26 -7.38 21.43
C LEU A 36 -7.90 -6.01 21.28
N VAL A 37 -7.28 -5.13 20.49
CA VAL A 37 -7.68 -3.74 20.28
C VAL A 37 -7.75 -3.47 18.78
N VAL A 38 -8.77 -2.75 18.33
CA VAL A 38 -8.84 -2.21 16.98
C VAL A 38 -8.29 -0.79 16.99
N GLU A 39 -7.39 -0.50 16.06
CA GLU A 39 -6.88 0.85 15.77
C GLU A 39 -7.47 1.34 14.43
N GLY A 40 -7.93 2.59 14.39
CA GLY A 40 -8.32 3.23 13.14
C GLY A 40 -9.15 4.50 13.30
N GLU A 41 -9.77 4.93 12.21
CA GLU A 41 -10.78 5.98 12.21
C GLU A 41 -12.15 5.37 12.57
N LEU A 42 -12.35 5.13 13.87
CA LEU A 42 -13.52 4.38 14.38
C LEU A 42 -14.77 5.27 14.47
N LEU A 43 -14.60 6.56 14.77
CA LEU A 43 -15.60 7.61 14.86
C LEU A 43 -15.19 8.79 13.96
N THR A 44 -16.05 9.16 13.01
CA THR A 44 -15.78 10.16 11.96
C THR A 44 -15.77 11.60 12.47
N ASP A 45 -16.36 11.85 13.63
CA ASP A 45 -16.43 13.14 14.31
C ASP A 45 -15.25 13.37 15.27
N ARG A 46 -14.27 12.46 15.31
CA ARG A 46 -13.16 12.50 16.27
C ARG A 46 -11.81 12.25 15.61
N PRO A 47 -10.71 12.81 16.15
CA PRO A 47 -9.37 12.61 15.60
C PRO A 47 -8.94 11.13 15.57
N ALA A 48 -8.20 10.71 14.54
CA ALA A 48 -7.60 9.38 14.43
C ALA A 48 -6.08 9.42 14.76
N PRO A 49 -5.45 8.31 15.18
CA PRO A 49 -6.04 6.99 15.40
C PRO A 49 -6.82 6.90 16.71
N GLN A 50 -7.87 6.08 16.69
CA GLN A 50 -8.68 5.73 17.85
C GLN A 50 -8.54 4.24 18.13
N TYR A 51 -8.62 3.89 19.40
CA TYR A 51 -8.42 2.53 19.90
C TYR A 51 -9.64 2.08 20.68
N CYS A 52 -10.10 0.86 20.43
CA CYS A 52 -11.19 0.26 21.21
C CYS A 52 -11.04 -1.27 21.29
N TRP A 53 -11.65 -1.87 22.32
CA TRP A 53 -11.60 -3.32 22.51
C TRP A 53 -12.29 -4.08 21.37
N ALA A 54 -11.56 -5.01 20.75
CA ALA A 54 -12.03 -5.71 19.56
C ALA A 54 -13.34 -6.46 19.80
N ALA A 55 -13.46 -7.23 20.89
CA ALA A 55 -14.66 -8.05 21.14
C ALA A 55 -15.98 -7.24 21.22
N ARG A 56 -15.92 -5.93 21.50
CA ARG A 56 -17.10 -5.05 21.55
C ARG A 56 -17.30 -4.25 20.25
N TRP A 57 -16.21 -3.84 19.62
CA TRP A 57 -16.26 -2.92 18.48
C TRP A 57 -16.00 -3.57 17.13
N GLU A 58 -15.61 -4.83 17.07
CA GLU A 58 -15.35 -5.54 15.82
C GLU A 58 -16.58 -5.54 14.90
N LYS A 59 -17.80 -5.74 15.43
CA LYS A 59 -19.04 -5.65 14.63
C LYS A 59 -19.31 -4.24 14.08
N GLU A 60 -19.03 -3.19 14.86
CA GLU A 60 -19.24 -1.80 14.46
C GLU A 60 -18.17 -1.32 13.48
N VAL A 61 -16.93 -1.77 13.66
CA VAL A 61 -15.83 -1.59 12.69
C VAL A 61 -16.13 -2.33 11.41
N MET A 62 -16.71 -3.53 11.48
CA MET A 62 -17.19 -4.25 10.32
C MET A 62 -18.34 -3.50 9.63
N ARG A 63 -19.24 -2.86 10.39
CA ARG A 63 -20.31 -2.00 9.85
C ARG A 63 -19.78 -0.74 9.16
N ARG A 64 -18.68 -0.17 9.67
CA ARG A 64 -18.02 1.04 9.15
C ARG A 64 -16.95 0.77 8.10
N ALA A 65 -16.43 -0.45 8.05
CA ALA A 65 -15.56 -0.90 6.98
C ALA A 65 -16.32 -0.72 5.66
N THR A 66 -15.71 0.02 4.73
CA THR A 66 -16.28 0.19 3.39
C THR A 66 -16.61 -1.18 2.80
N GLY A 67 -17.67 -1.27 1.99
CA GLY A 67 -18.24 -2.55 1.55
C GLY A 67 -17.20 -3.55 1.04
N SER A 68 -16.14 -3.06 0.37
CA SER A 68 -15.04 -3.89 -0.11
C SER A 68 -14.22 -4.56 1.01
N LYS A 69 -13.86 -3.83 2.07
CA LYS A 69 -13.11 -4.39 3.21
C LYS A 69 -13.94 -5.41 3.98
N LEU A 70 -15.21 -5.09 4.26
CA LEU A 70 -16.13 -5.98 4.97
C LEU A 70 -16.35 -7.28 4.19
N LYS A 71 -16.58 -7.16 2.88
CA LYS A 71 -16.79 -8.32 2.01
C LYS A 71 -15.56 -9.21 1.95
N LEU A 72 -14.39 -8.62 1.74
CA LEU A 72 -13.12 -9.36 1.74
C LEU A 72 -12.89 -10.08 3.08
N ARG A 73 -13.04 -9.40 4.22
CA ARG A 73 -12.89 -10.05 5.54
C ARG A 73 -13.85 -11.23 5.72
N THR A 74 -15.07 -11.12 5.21
CA THR A 74 -16.07 -12.21 5.26
C THR A 74 -15.62 -13.42 4.44
N ILE A 75 -15.10 -13.19 3.23
CA ILE A 75 -14.58 -14.25 2.35
C ILE A 75 -13.37 -14.94 3.01
N ILE A 76 -12.44 -14.13 3.52
CA ILE A 76 -11.22 -14.60 4.17
C ILE A 76 -11.53 -15.41 5.42
N ASN A 77 -12.47 -14.98 6.26
CA ASN A 77 -12.86 -15.72 7.46
C ASN A 77 -13.46 -17.10 7.14
N ARG A 78 -14.12 -17.25 5.99
CA ARG A 78 -14.60 -18.56 5.51
C ARG A 78 -13.45 -19.44 5.03
N ALA A 79 -12.47 -18.86 4.34
CA ALA A 79 -11.29 -19.58 3.87
C ALA A 79 -10.32 -19.97 5.01
N SER A 80 -10.26 -19.17 6.08
CA SER A 80 -9.24 -19.28 7.13
C SER A 80 -9.64 -20.16 8.33
N MET A 81 -10.51 -21.17 8.14
CA MET A 81 -10.99 -22.02 9.25
C MET A 81 -9.86 -22.79 9.97
N ALA A 82 -8.69 -22.95 9.34
CA ALA A 82 -7.45 -23.34 9.99
C ALA A 82 -6.46 -22.16 9.93
N ARG A 83 -6.02 -21.65 11.09
CA ARG A 83 -4.93 -20.67 11.15
C ARG A 83 -3.64 -21.38 10.72
N GLU A 84 -3.20 -21.15 9.50
CA GLU A 84 -1.88 -21.61 9.05
C GLU A 84 -0.79 -20.84 9.81
N GLU A 85 0.18 -21.56 10.40
CA GLU A 85 1.30 -20.96 11.14
C GLU A 85 2.19 -20.07 10.26
N ARG A 86 2.21 -20.32 8.94
CA ARG A 86 3.01 -19.56 7.98
C ARG A 86 2.28 -19.39 6.66
N LEU A 87 1.96 -18.15 6.33
CA LEU A 87 1.42 -17.78 5.01
C LEU A 87 2.46 -18.01 3.91
N ASP A 88 2.11 -18.85 2.95
CA ASP A 88 2.82 -19.06 1.69
C ASP A 88 1.98 -18.59 0.50
N ILE A 89 2.57 -18.62 -0.70
CA ILE A 89 1.94 -18.10 -1.90
C ILE A 89 0.64 -18.81 -2.27
N ASP A 90 0.49 -20.08 -1.89
CA ASP A 90 -0.69 -20.92 -2.19
C ASP A 90 -1.56 -21.21 -0.96
N SER A 91 -1.31 -20.53 0.17
CA SER A 91 -2.18 -20.61 1.35
C SER A 91 -3.61 -20.19 1.01
N GLU A 92 -4.61 -20.87 1.58
CA GLU A 92 -6.04 -20.60 1.34
C GLU A 92 -6.42 -19.11 1.50
N PRO A 93 -5.99 -18.40 2.57
CA PRO A 93 -6.29 -16.98 2.71
C PRO A 93 -5.66 -16.10 1.62
N VAL A 94 -4.51 -16.51 1.08
CA VAL A 94 -3.83 -15.80 0.00
C VAL A 94 -4.60 -15.99 -1.31
N LEU A 95 -5.00 -17.23 -1.61
CA LEU A 95 -5.80 -17.55 -2.78
C LEU A 95 -7.13 -16.80 -2.75
N ALA A 96 -7.84 -16.84 -1.61
CA ALA A 96 -9.10 -16.13 -1.41
C ALA A 96 -8.94 -14.60 -1.54
N PHE A 97 -7.86 -14.02 -1.01
CA PHE A 97 -7.58 -12.59 -1.19
C PHE A 97 -7.36 -12.25 -2.66
N ASN A 98 -6.54 -13.05 -3.36
CA ASN A 98 -6.28 -12.83 -4.78
C ASN A 98 -7.57 -12.95 -5.60
N ASP A 99 -8.34 -14.01 -5.39
CA ASP A 99 -9.58 -14.25 -6.12
C ASP A 99 -10.57 -13.09 -5.95
N TYR A 100 -10.75 -12.61 -4.71
CA TYR A 100 -11.55 -11.42 -4.44
C TYR A 100 -11.02 -10.18 -5.19
N VAL A 101 -9.71 -9.93 -5.11
CA VAL A 101 -9.08 -8.77 -5.75
C VAL A 101 -9.21 -8.81 -7.27
N ILE A 102 -9.21 -9.98 -7.89
CA ILE A 102 -9.39 -10.13 -9.34
C ILE A 102 -10.86 -10.04 -9.75
N ASN A 103 -11.74 -10.77 -9.06
CA ASN A 103 -13.09 -11.04 -9.57
C ASN A 103 -14.16 -10.11 -9.00
N GLU A 104 -14.01 -9.67 -7.75
CA GLU A 104 -15.10 -9.03 -7.00
C GLU A 104 -14.81 -7.57 -6.63
N TYR A 105 -13.54 -7.27 -6.34
CA TYR A 105 -13.08 -5.94 -6.02
C TYR A 105 -13.34 -4.97 -7.19
N LYS A 106 -13.67 -3.73 -6.85
CA LYS A 106 -13.85 -2.63 -7.80
C LYS A 106 -12.90 -1.49 -7.43
N PRO A 107 -11.97 -1.12 -8.34
CA PRO A 107 -11.13 0.05 -8.14
C PRO A 107 -11.93 1.33 -7.82
N PRO A 108 -11.40 2.24 -6.99
CA PRO A 108 -12.02 3.53 -6.75
C PRO A 108 -12.16 4.34 -8.05
N ARG A 109 -13.38 4.80 -8.35
CA ARG A 109 -13.74 5.40 -9.66
C ARG A 109 -12.97 6.67 -10.01
N ASN A 110 -12.50 7.40 -9.00
CA ASN A 110 -11.75 8.65 -9.11
C ASN A 110 -10.25 8.45 -9.37
N LYS A 111 -9.75 7.21 -9.34
CA LYS A 111 -8.32 6.90 -9.44
C LYS A 111 -7.94 6.30 -10.79
N ARG A 112 -7.76 7.16 -11.79
CA ARG A 112 -7.54 6.78 -13.20
C ARG A 112 -6.09 6.46 -13.55
N LEU A 113 -5.14 6.75 -12.65
CA LEU A 113 -3.71 6.50 -12.87
C LEU A 113 -3.25 5.34 -11.99
N LEU A 114 -2.87 4.19 -12.55
CA LEU A 114 -2.41 3.04 -11.77
C LEU A 114 -0.90 3.05 -11.62
N VAL A 115 -0.44 2.96 -10.37
CA VAL A 115 0.97 2.77 -10.03
C VAL A 115 1.11 1.52 -9.18
N PHE A 116 1.86 0.55 -9.68
CA PHE A 116 2.31 -0.58 -8.87
C PHE A 116 3.55 -0.20 -8.08
N LEU A 117 3.58 -0.52 -6.79
CA LEU A 117 4.77 -0.35 -5.95
C LEU A 117 5.23 -1.72 -5.45
N GLN A 118 6.53 -1.93 -5.31
CA GLN A 118 7.02 -3.11 -4.60
C GLN A 118 6.75 -3.03 -3.10
N CYS A 119 6.65 -4.19 -2.44
CA CYS A 119 6.33 -4.26 -1.03
C CYS A 119 7.47 -3.77 -0.10
N SER A 120 7.10 -3.39 1.13
CA SER A 120 8.00 -3.17 2.27
C SER A 120 7.94 -4.32 3.27
N VAL A 121 8.78 -4.33 4.31
CA VAL A 121 8.64 -5.25 5.45
C VAL A 121 7.61 -4.72 6.45
N ARG A 122 7.67 -3.42 6.77
CA ARG A 122 6.69 -2.75 7.63
C ARG A 122 5.32 -2.73 6.96
N ARG A 123 4.27 -3.06 7.73
CA ARG A 123 2.85 -2.90 7.39
C ARG A 123 2.22 -1.81 8.29
N PRO A 124 1.15 -1.15 7.86
CA PRO A 124 0.64 -1.10 6.48
C PRO A 124 1.71 -0.51 5.54
N PHE A 125 1.70 -0.90 4.26
CA PHE A 125 2.76 -0.55 3.31
C PHE A 125 2.90 0.96 3.16
N SER A 126 1.76 1.66 3.06
CA SER A 126 1.66 3.11 2.94
C SER A 126 2.43 3.87 4.04
N SER A 127 2.52 3.31 5.25
CA SER A 127 3.23 3.90 6.40
C SER A 127 4.73 3.61 6.43
N SER A 128 5.25 2.78 5.52
CA SER A 128 6.64 2.34 5.57
C SER A 128 7.64 3.42 5.11
N PRO A 129 8.87 3.44 5.65
CA PRO A 129 9.91 4.36 5.20
C PRO A 129 10.23 4.26 3.70
N SER A 130 10.17 3.06 3.12
CA SER A 130 10.37 2.86 1.68
C SER A 130 9.26 3.53 0.87
N HIS A 131 8.00 3.36 1.28
CA HIS A 131 6.87 3.99 0.60
C HIS A 131 6.82 5.50 0.81
N ALA A 132 7.46 6.06 1.84
CA ALA A 132 7.52 7.51 2.01
C ALA A 132 8.12 8.23 0.79
N SER A 133 9.16 7.67 0.16
CA SER A 133 9.75 8.27 -1.06
C SER A 133 8.87 8.06 -2.30
N MET A 134 8.22 6.90 -2.42
CA MET A 134 7.31 6.60 -3.53
C MET A 134 6.03 7.46 -3.46
N ARG A 135 5.45 7.63 -2.26
CA ARG A 135 4.32 8.53 -1.99
C ARG A 135 4.69 9.99 -2.23
N ARG A 136 5.93 10.38 -1.92
CA ARG A 136 6.44 11.72 -2.27
C ARG A 136 6.40 11.96 -3.78
N ALA A 137 6.86 11.04 -4.61
CA ALA A 137 6.76 11.19 -6.06
C ALA A 137 5.33 11.50 -6.51
N ILE A 138 4.37 10.72 -6.01
CA ILE A 138 2.94 10.88 -6.31
C ILE A 138 2.40 12.21 -5.77
N SER A 139 2.73 12.57 -4.54
CA SER A 139 2.27 13.79 -3.88
C SER A 139 2.82 15.05 -4.57
N VAL A 140 4.09 15.05 -4.95
CA VAL A 140 4.70 16.19 -5.68
C VAL A 140 4.11 16.28 -7.09
N ALA A 141 3.91 15.14 -7.77
CA ALA A 141 3.29 15.14 -9.11
C ALA A 141 1.85 15.64 -9.07
N THR A 142 1.03 15.15 -8.16
CA THR A 142 -0.44 15.37 -8.19
C THR A 142 -0.94 16.46 -7.25
N GLY A 143 -0.15 16.84 -6.24
CA GLY A 143 -0.58 17.67 -5.12
C GLY A 143 -1.28 16.89 -3.99
N TYR A 144 -1.41 15.56 -4.10
CA TYR A 144 -2.16 14.72 -3.16
C TYR A 144 -1.37 13.50 -2.73
N ASP A 145 -1.30 13.26 -1.42
CA ASP A 145 -0.69 12.04 -0.90
C ASP A 145 -1.64 10.84 -1.12
N PRO A 146 -1.23 9.76 -1.78
CA PRO A 146 -2.12 8.66 -2.14
C PRO A 146 -2.68 7.90 -0.94
N SER A 147 -2.08 8.05 0.25
CA SER A 147 -2.54 7.43 1.49
C SER A 147 -3.36 8.40 2.35
N LYS A 148 -2.98 9.68 2.43
CA LYS A 148 -3.66 10.66 3.29
C LYS A 148 -4.83 11.36 2.59
N ASP A 149 -4.70 11.60 1.29
CA ASP A 149 -5.67 12.29 0.44
C ASP A 149 -6.37 11.28 -0.48
N PHE A 150 -6.72 10.09 0.04
CA PHE A 150 -7.15 8.94 -0.76
C PHE A 150 -8.26 9.31 -1.77
N GLU A 151 -9.31 10.02 -1.35
CA GLU A 151 -10.43 10.41 -2.23
C GLU A 151 -10.09 11.49 -3.26
N ARG A 152 -9.01 12.24 -3.06
CA ARG A 152 -8.62 13.36 -3.95
C ARG A 152 -7.49 12.97 -4.88
N CYS A 153 -6.64 12.05 -4.45
CA CYS A 153 -5.49 11.60 -5.23
C CYS A 153 -5.95 10.79 -6.45
N PRO A 154 -5.62 11.22 -7.69
CA PRO A 154 -6.02 10.50 -8.90
C PRO A 154 -5.21 9.23 -9.15
N VAL A 155 -4.18 8.96 -8.33
CA VAL A 155 -3.34 7.78 -8.41
C VAL A 155 -3.90 6.67 -7.54
N HIS A 156 -4.12 5.52 -8.15
CA HIS A 156 -4.36 4.25 -7.48
C HIS A 156 -3.04 3.54 -7.24
N VAL A 157 -2.80 3.16 -5.98
CA VAL A 157 -1.59 2.46 -5.60
C VAL A 157 -1.92 1.03 -5.25
N VAL A 158 -1.29 0.10 -5.97
CA VAL A 158 -1.39 -1.34 -5.74
C VAL A 158 -0.01 -1.88 -5.47
N VAL A 159 0.17 -2.56 -4.35
CA VAL A 159 1.45 -3.13 -3.96
C VAL A 159 1.60 -4.53 -4.54
N LEU A 160 2.73 -4.81 -5.19
CA LEU A 160 3.16 -6.17 -5.48
C LEU A 160 3.74 -6.80 -4.20
N ALA A 161 2.88 -7.48 -3.44
CA ALA A 161 3.22 -8.17 -2.21
C ALA A 161 3.77 -9.58 -2.50
N SER A 162 4.93 -9.91 -1.91
CA SER A 162 5.77 -11.06 -2.31
C SER A 162 5.17 -12.46 -2.19
N ARG A 163 4.10 -12.62 -1.43
CA ARG A 163 3.40 -13.90 -1.26
C ARG A 163 1.91 -13.80 -1.56
N ILE A 164 1.48 -12.66 -2.09
CA ILE A 164 0.05 -12.42 -2.32
C ILE A 164 -0.18 -12.05 -3.78
N GLY A 165 0.63 -11.13 -4.32
CA GLY A 165 0.41 -10.48 -5.60
C GLY A 165 -0.15 -9.06 -5.37
N PRO A 166 -1.16 -8.63 -6.12
CA PRO A 166 -1.68 -7.27 -6.07
C PRO A 166 -2.43 -6.99 -4.75
N VAL A 167 -2.00 -5.96 -4.02
CA VAL A 167 -2.66 -5.47 -2.80
C VAL A 167 -2.94 -3.96 -2.94
N PRO A 168 -4.18 -3.55 -3.24
CA PRO A 168 -4.59 -2.15 -3.18
C PRO A 168 -4.32 -1.54 -1.79
N TYR A 169 -3.90 -0.28 -1.71
CA TYR A 169 -3.66 0.41 -0.43
C TYR A 169 -4.87 0.35 0.51
N GLU A 170 -6.08 0.50 -0.02
CA GLU A 170 -7.31 0.42 0.76
C GLU A 170 -7.65 -1.00 1.23
N LEU A 171 -6.86 -2.02 0.90
CA LEU A 171 -7.02 -3.39 1.40
C LEU A 171 -5.79 -3.86 2.20
N GLU A 172 -4.77 -3.00 2.39
CA GLU A 172 -3.48 -3.40 2.98
C GLU A 172 -3.55 -3.74 4.47
N ASP A 173 -4.63 -3.35 5.15
CA ASP A 173 -4.92 -3.62 6.55
C ASP A 173 -5.81 -4.86 6.76
N VAL A 174 -6.14 -5.59 5.68
CA VAL A 174 -6.93 -6.82 5.72
C VAL A 174 -6.01 -8.04 5.64
N TYR A 175 -6.27 -9.08 6.43
CA TYR A 175 -5.55 -10.35 6.33
C TYR A 175 -5.75 -10.99 4.94
N PRO A 176 -4.71 -11.56 4.30
CA PRO A 176 -3.34 -11.74 4.80
C PRO A 176 -2.39 -10.56 4.54
N ALA A 177 -2.82 -9.49 3.88
CA ALA A 177 -1.95 -8.38 3.48
C ALA A 177 -1.33 -7.62 4.66
N ASN A 178 -2.04 -7.56 5.79
CA ASN A 178 -1.58 -6.89 7.01
C ASN A 178 -0.52 -7.67 7.80
N VAL A 179 -0.24 -8.92 7.43
CA VAL A 179 0.77 -9.75 8.11
C VAL A 179 2.16 -9.40 7.59
N GLY A 180 3.09 -9.23 8.52
CA GLY A 180 4.51 -9.01 8.21
C GLY A 180 5.11 -10.19 7.45
N GLY A 181 5.94 -9.91 6.46
CA GLY A 181 6.59 -10.93 5.65
C GLY A 181 7.81 -10.40 4.90
N GLY A 182 8.72 -11.30 4.56
CA GLY A 182 9.89 -10.99 3.73
C GLY A 182 9.51 -10.71 2.28
N GLY A 183 10.27 -9.83 1.63
CA GLY A 183 10.17 -9.60 0.19
C GLY A 183 10.75 -10.72 -0.68
N VAL A 184 10.45 -10.76 -1.98
CA VAL A 184 11.00 -11.75 -2.94
C VAL A 184 12.53 -11.75 -3.02
N LYS A 185 13.17 -10.66 -2.58
CA LYS A 185 14.62 -10.55 -2.44
C LYS A 185 15.23 -11.46 -1.37
N HIS A 186 14.42 -11.96 -0.44
CA HIS A 186 14.86 -12.86 0.64
C HIS A 186 14.59 -14.34 0.34
N LEU A 187 13.98 -14.64 -0.81
CA LEU A 187 13.79 -16.01 -1.27
C LEU A 187 15.11 -16.54 -1.84
N ASP A 188 15.39 -17.82 -1.66
CA ASP A 188 16.43 -18.47 -2.47
C ASP A 188 16.00 -18.58 -3.94
N TRP A 189 16.89 -19.06 -4.81
CA TRP A 189 16.60 -19.16 -6.24
C TRP A 189 15.52 -20.19 -6.57
N ALA A 190 15.43 -21.29 -5.84
CA ALA A 190 14.41 -22.32 -6.08
C ALA A 190 13.02 -21.77 -5.70
N GLN A 191 12.92 -21.17 -4.50
CA GLN A 191 11.72 -20.50 -4.02
C GLN A 191 11.29 -19.37 -4.96
N TYR A 192 12.23 -18.51 -5.38
CA TYR A 192 11.92 -17.42 -6.28
C TYR A 192 11.46 -17.91 -7.65
N SER A 193 12.08 -18.95 -8.21
CA SER A 193 11.69 -19.52 -9.50
C SER A 193 10.28 -20.10 -9.47
N HIS A 194 9.84 -20.64 -8.34
CA HIS A 194 8.47 -21.10 -8.12
C HIS A 194 7.49 -19.93 -7.93
N VAL A 195 7.84 -18.95 -7.09
CA VAL A 195 6.98 -17.82 -6.72
C VAL A 195 6.78 -16.82 -7.86
N LYS A 196 7.83 -16.54 -8.64
CA LYS A 196 7.85 -15.53 -9.69
C LYS A 196 6.72 -15.70 -10.74
N PRO A 197 6.53 -16.86 -11.39
CA PRO A 197 5.48 -17.02 -12.39
C PRO A 197 4.08 -16.84 -11.79
N ILE A 198 3.84 -17.32 -10.56
CA ILE A 198 2.55 -17.16 -9.87
C ILE A 198 2.26 -15.68 -9.60
N LEU A 199 3.24 -14.92 -9.10
CA LEU A 199 3.07 -13.49 -8.90
C LEU A 199 2.86 -12.75 -10.23
N ALA A 200 3.59 -13.12 -11.28
CA ALA A 200 3.46 -12.49 -12.60
C ALA A 200 2.05 -12.70 -13.17
N GLU A 201 1.51 -13.92 -13.06
CA GLU A 201 0.15 -14.24 -13.46
C GLU A 201 -0.88 -13.45 -12.63
N ARG A 202 -0.74 -13.40 -11.30
CA ARG A 202 -1.64 -12.64 -10.43
C ARG A 202 -1.66 -11.15 -10.74
N MET A 203 -0.49 -10.56 -11.03
CA MET A 203 -0.40 -9.16 -11.46
C MET A 203 -1.03 -8.96 -12.84
N ALA A 204 -0.79 -9.86 -13.80
CA ALA A 204 -1.37 -9.80 -15.13
C ALA A 204 -2.90 -9.93 -15.10
N ARG A 205 -3.45 -10.81 -14.27
CA ARG A 205 -4.89 -10.95 -14.03
C ARG A 205 -5.48 -9.66 -13.48
N TYR A 206 -4.79 -8.98 -12.55
CA TYR A 206 -5.27 -7.70 -12.01
C TYR A 206 -5.30 -6.62 -13.10
N ILE A 207 -4.20 -6.49 -13.84
CA ILE A 207 -4.10 -5.54 -14.96
C ILE A 207 -5.23 -5.79 -15.96
N THR A 208 -5.48 -7.05 -16.31
CA THR A 208 -6.51 -7.42 -17.29
C THR A 208 -7.92 -7.17 -16.78
N ALA A 209 -8.24 -7.63 -15.57
CA ALA A 209 -9.57 -7.51 -14.98
C ALA A 209 -9.99 -6.06 -14.77
N HIS A 210 -9.03 -5.18 -14.43
CA HIS A 210 -9.29 -3.80 -14.05
C HIS A 210 -8.81 -2.77 -15.08
N ARG A 211 -8.36 -3.21 -16.27
CA ARG A 211 -7.81 -2.33 -17.32
C ARG A 211 -8.72 -1.14 -17.62
N GLY A 212 -10.02 -1.38 -17.72
CA GLY A 212 -11.01 -0.35 -18.04
C GLY A 212 -11.19 0.75 -16.98
N SER A 213 -10.59 0.60 -15.80
CA SER A 213 -10.61 1.61 -14.73
C SER A 213 -9.45 2.61 -14.81
N TYR A 214 -8.45 2.38 -15.66
CA TYR A 214 -7.22 3.18 -15.71
C TYR A 214 -6.91 3.68 -17.12
N ASP A 215 -6.50 4.94 -17.23
CA ASP A 215 -5.98 5.50 -18.48
C ASP A 215 -4.50 5.16 -18.67
N HIS A 216 -3.76 5.12 -17.55
CA HIS A 216 -2.32 4.94 -17.53
C HIS A 216 -1.91 3.94 -16.44
N ILE A 217 -0.87 3.18 -16.74
CA ILE A 217 -0.30 2.18 -15.85
C ILE A 217 1.23 2.37 -15.84
N SER A 218 1.84 2.32 -14.67
CA SER A 218 3.28 2.17 -14.51
C SER A 218 3.59 1.37 -13.25
N THR A 219 4.84 0.98 -13.08
CA THR A 219 5.30 0.31 -11.86
C THR A 219 6.61 0.90 -11.37
N PHE A 220 6.78 0.95 -10.06
CA PHE A 220 8.01 1.30 -9.37
C PHE A 220 8.50 0.08 -8.57
N THR A 221 9.12 -0.83 -9.31
CA THR A 221 9.55 -2.18 -8.89
C THR A 221 10.93 -2.47 -9.47
N GLU A 222 11.93 -2.67 -8.62
CA GLU A 222 13.30 -2.98 -9.02
C GLU A 222 13.62 -4.48 -8.94
N SER A 223 14.75 -4.87 -9.54
CA SER A 223 15.34 -6.22 -9.37
C SER A 223 14.31 -7.34 -9.61
N ARG A 224 14.21 -8.32 -8.70
CA ARG A 224 13.25 -9.44 -8.77
C ARG A 224 11.78 -9.00 -8.88
N TYR A 225 11.38 -7.88 -8.26
CA TYR A 225 10.02 -7.37 -8.46
C TYR A 225 9.84 -6.82 -9.88
N GLY A 226 10.85 -6.15 -10.41
CA GLY A 226 10.86 -5.69 -11.80
C GLY A 226 10.76 -6.84 -12.80
N GLU A 227 11.40 -7.98 -12.52
CA GLU A 227 11.25 -9.20 -13.35
C GLU A 227 9.83 -9.77 -13.31
N VAL A 228 9.19 -9.83 -12.13
CA VAL A 228 7.77 -10.22 -12.01
C VAL A 228 6.90 -9.31 -12.88
N MET A 229 7.11 -7.99 -12.81
CA MET A 229 6.33 -7.04 -13.61
C MET A 229 6.65 -7.11 -15.11
N LYS A 230 7.88 -7.44 -15.50
CA LYS A 230 8.25 -7.69 -16.90
C LYS A 230 7.47 -8.86 -17.48
N ASP A 231 7.32 -9.94 -16.71
CA ASP A 231 6.55 -11.11 -17.14
C ASP A 231 5.04 -10.83 -17.11
N ALA A 232 4.55 -10.14 -16.07
CA ALA A 232 3.15 -9.70 -16.00
C ALA A 232 2.74 -8.82 -17.18
N ARG A 233 3.62 -7.89 -17.59
CA ARG A 233 3.44 -7.02 -18.77
C ARG A 233 3.23 -7.83 -20.05
N LYS A 234 4.05 -8.88 -20.24
CA LYS A 234 3.94 -9.79 -21.39
C LYS A 234 2.64 -10.60 -21.35
N ILE A 235 2.30 -11.18 -20.19
CA ILE A 235 1.10 -12.00 -20.02
C ILE A 235 -0.18 -11.17 -20.24
N ALA A 236 -0.24 -9.97 -19.68
CA ALA A 236 -1.39 -9.08 -19.83
C ALA A 236 -1.51 -8.46 -21.24
N ALA A 237 -0.45 -8.53 -22.06
CA ALA A 237 -0.36 -7.84 -23.34
C ALA A 237 -0.72 -6.34 -23.24
N VAL A 238 -0.27 -5.69 -22.16
CA VAL A 238 -0.44 -4.25 -21.92
C VAL A 238 0.94 -3.65 -21.75
N ASP A 239 1.25 -2.59 -22.49
CA ASP A 239 2.51 -1.89 -22.33
C ASP A 239 2.45 -0.89 -21.17
N PHE A 240 3.53 -0.84 -20.39
CA PHE A 240 3.74 0.12 -19.31
C PHE A 240 5.22 0.20 -18.94
N GLN A 241 5.62 1.35 -18.37
CA GLN A 241 6.98 1.57 -17.89
C GLN A 241 7.25 0.78 -16.61
N ILE A 242 8.45 0.19 -16.54
CA ILE A 242 8.96 -0.50 -15.35
C ILE A 242 10.10 0.33 -14.79
N LEU A 243 9.79 1.08 -13.75
CA LEU A 243 10.68 2.00 -13.08
C LEU A 243 11.16 1.40 -11.75
N PRO A 244 12.25 1.93 -11.17
CA PRO A 244 13.20 2.80 -11.85
C PRO A 244 14.04 2.04 -12.89
N MET A 245 14.42 2.74 -13.94
CA MET A 245 15.46 2.34 -14.87
C MET A 245 16.82 2.72 -14.29
N GLU A 246 17.81 1.83 -14.42
CA GLU A 246 19.15 2.00 -13.86
C GLU A 246 19.85 3.26 -14.39
N GLU A 247 19.77 3.48 -15.71
CA GLU A 247 20.31 4.67 -16.40
C GLU A 247 19.33 5.85 -16.41
N GLY A 248 18.23 5.75 -15.68
CA GLY A 248 17.22 6.81 -15.60
C GLY A 248 17.62 7.92 -14.63
N PRO A 249 16.86 9.03 -14.60
CA PRO A 249 17.22 10.17 -13.79
C PRO A 249 17.23 9.84 -12.30
N ARG A 250 18.12 10.50 -11.57
CA ARG A 250 18.30 10.34 -10.13
C ARG A 250 18.44 11.67 -9.42
N VAL A 251 17.80 11.80 -8.26
CA VAL A 251 17.90 12.96 -7.40
C VAL A 251 19.31 13.05 -6.84
N MET A 252 19.98 14.15 -7.13
CA MET A 252 21.29 14.50 -6.62
C MET A 252 21.20 15.31 -5.33
N ARG A 253 20.14 16.14 -5.21
CA ARG A 253 19.94 17.03 -4.07
C ARG A 253 18.46 17.43 -3.94
N MET A 254 18.01 17.68 -2.71
CA MET A 254 16.70 18.22 -2.39
C MET A 254 16.87 19.24 -1.25
N GLY A 255 16.81 20.54 -1.58
CA GLY A 255 17.15 21.61 -0.64
C GLY A 255 18.56 21.47 -0.07
N ARG A 256 18.70 21.25 1.24
CA ARG A 256 19.99 20.99 1.90
C ARG A 256 20.34 19.49 2.02
N SER A 257 19.43 18.60 1.62
CA SER A 257 19.59 17.16 1.77
C SER A 257 20.17 16.51 0.51
N ILE A 258 21.04 15.52 0.71
CA ILE A 258 21.56 14.64 -0.34
C ILE A 258 20.95 13.24 -0.11
N PRO A 259 20.06 12.77 -1.00
CA PRO A 259 19.52 11.41 -0.93
C PRO A 259 20.61 10.35 -0.87
N ARG A 260 20.46 9.36 0.01
CA ARG A 260 21.44 8.26 0.14
C ARG A 260 20.83 6.89 -0.09
N LYS A 261 19.53 6.73 0.18
CA LYS A 261 18.85 5.45 -0.04
C LYS A 261 18.38 5.38 -1.49
N TYR A 262 18.37 4.16 -2.01
CA TYR A 262 17.91 3.88 -3.37
C TYR A 262 16.57 4.57 -3.72
N TRP A 263 15.55 4.36 -2.89
CA TRP A 263 14.22 4.96 -3.09
C TRP A 263 14.22 6.50 -3.06
N GLU A 264 15.14 7.11 -2.31
CA GLU A 264 15.26 8.55 -2.22
C GLU A 264 15.96 9.14 -3.46
N MET A 265 16.80 8.34 -4.14
CA MET A 265 17.48 8.75 -5.36
C MET A 265 16.57 8.60 -6.59
N TYR A 266 15.79 7.53 -6.69
CA TYR A 266 15.14 7.18 -7.95
C TYR A 266 13.66 7.59 -8.06
N TRP A 267 13.03 8.08 -6.98
CA TRP A 267 11.61 8.46 -7.00
C TRP A 267 11.26 9.52 -8.06
N ILE A 268 12.25 10.30 -8.51
CA ILE A 268 12.08 11.29 -9.58
C ILE A 268 11.58 10.66 -10.88
N GLN A 269 11.94 9.42 -11.18
CA GLN A 269 11.45 8.74 -12.38
C GLN A 269 9.95 8.51 -12.32
N LEU A 270 9.44 8.08 -11.16
CA LEU A 270 8.00 7.92 -10.96
C LEU A 270 7.27 9.27 -11.02
N TYR A 271 7.88 10.33 -10.50
CA TYR A 271 7.34 11.68 -10.63
C TYR A 271 7.21 12.09 -12.10
N LEU A 272 8.29 11.94 -12.89
CA LEU A 272 8.31 12.32 -14.31
C LEU A 272 7.29 11.52 -15.12
N GLU A 273 7.17 10.22 -14.84
CA GLU A 273 6.19 9.35 -15.47
C GLU A 273 4.76 9.84 -15.22
N ILE A 274 4.40 10.12 -13.95
CA ILE A 274 3.07 10.63 -13.61
C ILE A 274 2.82 11.99 -14.26
N VAL A 275 3.81 12.89 -14.23
CA VAL A 275 3.71 14.23 -14.83
C VAL A 275 3.49 14.18 -16.34
N SER A 276 4.01 13.16 -17.02
CA SER A 276 3.78 12.95 -18.46
C SER A 276 2.30 12.73 -18.78
N TRP A 277 1.54 12.15 -17.85
CA TRP A 277 0.11 11.86 -17.97
C TRP A 277 -0.81 13.04 -17.62
N LEU A 278 -0.27 14.07 -16.95
CA LEU A 278 -1.05 15.20 -16.47
C LEU A 278 -1.38 16.20 -17.59
N LYS A 279 -2.53 16.87 -17.48
CA LYS A 279 -2.90 18.00 -18.35
C LYS A 279 -1.90 19.14 -18.19
N PRO A 280 -1.74 20.04 -19.19
CA PRO A 280 -0.75 21.12 -19.14
C PRO A 280 -0.77 21.97 -17.85
N ILE A 281 -1.96 22.34 -17.37
CA ILE A 281 -2.09 23.11 -16.12
C ILE A 281 -1.67 22.30 -14.87
N GLN A 282 -1.96 21.00 -14.84
CA GLN A 282 -1.58 20.12 -13.74
C GLN A 282 -0.06 19.86 -13.75
N ARG A 283 0.54 19.73 -14.94
CA ARG A 283 1.99 19.63 -15.14
C ARG A 283 2.72 20.87 -14.63
N ALA A 284 2.27 22.07 -15.02
CA ALA A 284 2.86 23.31 -14.51
C ALA A 284 2.82 23.40 -12.98
N ASN A 285 1.70 23.00 -12.37
CA ASN A 285 1.58 22.92 -10.90
C ASN A 285 2.52 21.87 -10.29
N ALA A 286 2.74 20.74 -10.96
CA ALA A 286 3.66 19.71 -10.51
C ALA A 286 5.12 20.17 -10.57
N GLU A 287 5.49 20.90 -11.62
CA GLU A 287 6.83 21.47 -11.80
C GLU A 287 7.10 22.57 -10.77
N ALA A 288 6.11 23.42 -10.48
CA ALA A 288 6.19 24.41 -9.42
C ALA A 288 6.47 23.76 -8.04
N ARG A 289 5.71 22.72 -7.67
CA ARG A 289 5.93 21.96 -6.42
C ARG A 289 7.32 21.31 -6.37
N LEU A 290 7.81 20.77 -7.50
CA LEU A 290 9.15 20.19 -7.56
C LEU A 290 10.23 21.28 -7.36
N GLY A 291 10.02 22.46 -7.94
CA GLY A 291 10.88 23.64 -7.80
C GLY A 291 10.93 24.16 -6.37
N GLU A 292 9.79 24.24 -5.67
CA GLU A 292 9.70 24.62 -4.25
C GLU A 292 10.53 23.70 -3.34
N MET A 293 10.67 22.43 -3.71
CA MET A 293 11.49 21.46 -3.00
C MET A 293 12.99 21.54 -3.34
N GLU A 294 13.37 22.44 -4.25
CA GLU A 294 14.73 22.62 -4.75
C GLU A 294 15.37 21.28 -5.20
N VAL A 295 14.58 20.43 -5.86
CA VAL A 295 15.04 19.11 -6.32
C VAL A 295 15.94 19.28 -7.53
N LYS A 296 17.19 18.83 -7.41
CA LYS A 296 18.14 18.70 -8.51
C LYS A 296 18.31 17.24 -8.84
N TYR A 297 18.09 16.87 -10.09
CA TYR A 297 18.28 15.52 -10.61
C TYR A 297 19.09 15.56 -11.91
N ARG A 298 19.71 14.43 -12.25
CA ARG A 298 20.44 14.22 -13.50
C ARG A 298 20.00 12.92 -14.13
#